data_AF-A0A8C1KVT8-F1
#
_entry.id   AF-A0A8C1KVT8-F1
#
_cell.length_a   1.000
_cell.length_b   1.000
_cell.length_c   1.000
_cell.angle_alpha   90.00
_cell.angle_beta   90.00
_cell.angle_gamma   90.00
#
_symmetry.space_group_name_H-M   'P 1'
#
loop_
_entity.id
_entity.type
_entity.pdbx_description
1 polymer ?
#
loop_
_entity_poly.entity_id
_entity_poly.type
_entity_poly.pdbx_seq_one_letter_code
_entity_poly.pdbx_strand_id
1 'polypeptide(L)'
;MKVVYKVLKVLQLYVSGLNFLIWILTDNIMENATEWMTDLSDIESKFSFRTSEEPEDDLCYIVPGQPETIKECNFNPDTKTFIVIHGWTVTGMFESWVPKLVTALYDREPTANVIVVDWLSRAQQHYPTSAAYTKLVGRDVAKFVNWLQAEIDYPWERLHLLGYSLGAHVAGIAGLLTKHKVNRITGMDPAGPSFEYADAQSTLSPDDALFVDVLHTNTRGSPDRSIGIQRPVGHIDIYPNGGTFQPGCDLQNTVLMVATSGLRNMDQIVKCSHERSIHLFIDSLVNQDQESMAYRCSSKDSFNKGMCLSCRKNRCNKVGYGVNKIRTRRSSKMYMKTRNVMPYKVFHYQVKVHFFGKTKLSYTDQPIKISLYGIHGEKENIPYILPALNTNTTVSFLLTTDTDIGELLMVKLLWEKDTLISWPWWNPDTFHIRKLRIKSGERQSKIIFSAKEGEFSYLSRGGEAAVFVKEKEAQSSRKNQR
;
A
#
# COMPACT_ATOMS: atom_id res chain seq x y z
N MET A 1 -39.67 -33.30 -47.45
CA MET A 1 -39.83 -32.89 -46.03
C MET A 1 -39.66 -34.02 -45.01
N LYS A 2 -40.28 -35.21 -45.17
CA LYS A 2 -40.16 -36.31 -44.18
C LYS A 2 -38.74 -36.92 -44.03
N VAL A 3 -37.92 -36.90 -45.09
CA VAL A 3 -36.54 -37.45 -45.06
C VAL A 3 -35.58 -36.55 -44.28
N VAL A 4 -35.70 -35.23 -44.45
CA VAL A 4 -34.88 -34.22 -43.75
C VAL A 4 -35.10 -34.26 -42.23
N TYR A 5 -36.34 -34.47 -41.80
CA TYR A 5 -36.69 -34.61 -40.38
C TYR A 5 -36.08 -35.86 -39.72
N LYS A 6 -35.97 -36.96 -40.48
CA LYS A 6 -35.36 -38.21 -39.98
C LYS A 6 -33.85 -38.06 -39.81
N VAL A 7 -33.18 -37.36 -40.73
CA VAL A 7 -31.74 -37.07 -40.67
C VAL A 7 -31.41 -36.13 -39.51
N LEU A 8 -32.20 -35.08 -39.29
CA LEU A 8 -32.04 -34.17 -38.15
C LEU A 8 -32.21 -34.87 -36.80
N LYS A 9 -33.15 -35.83 -36.68
CA LYS A 9 -33.36 -36.58 -35.44
C LYS A 9 -32.22 -37.56 -35.13
N VAL A 10 -31.60 -38.15 -36.16
CA VAL A 10 -30.42 -39.02 -36.00
C VAL A 10 -29.18 -38.19 -35.62
N LEU A 11 -28.98 -37.01 -36.22
CA LEU A 11 -27.93 -36.07 -35.84
C LEU A 11 -28.09 -35.57 -34.40
N GLN A 12 -29.32 -35.30 -33.96
CA GLN A 12 -29.59 -34.86 -32.59
C GLN A 12 -29.30 -35.97 -31.57
N LEU A 13 -29.60 -37.23 -31.90
CA LEU A 13 -29.27 -38.39 -31.06
C LEU A 13 -27.75 -38.65 -31.00
N TYR A 14 -27.03 -38.44 -32.10
CA TYR A 14 -25.56 -38.52 -32.15
C TYR A 14 -24.90 -37.42 -31.30
N VAL A 15 -25.40 -36.18 -31.39
CA VAL A 15 -24.90 -35.05 -30.59
C VAL A 15 -25.22 -35.24 -29.10
N SER A 16 -26.39 -35.79 -28.75
CA SER A 16 -26.69 -36.14 -27.35
C SER A 16 -25.82 -37.30 -26.83
N GLY A 17 -25.54 -38.30 -27.67
CA GLY A 17 -24.64 -39.41 -27.32
C GLY A 17 -23.20 -38.96 -27.13
N LEU A 18 -22.69 -38.07 -28.00
CA LEU A 18 -21.39 -37.43 -27.84
C LEU A 18 -21.34 -36.55 -26.58
N ASN A 19 -22.38 -35.77 -26.30
CA ASN A 19 -22.44 -34.96 -25.08
C ASN A 19 -22.51 -35.83 -23.81
N PHE A 20 -23.15 -37.00 -23.86
CA PHE A 20 -23.20 -37.94 -22.73
C PHE A 20 -21.85 -38.66 -22.52
N LEU A 21 -21.16 -39.03 -23.60
CA LEU A 21 -19.78 -39.56 -23.54
C LEU A 21 -18.78 -38.49 -23.06
N ILE A 22 -18.93 -37.24 -23.50
CA ILE A 22 -18.15 -36.10 -23.00
C ILE A 22 -18.46 -35.88 -21.52
N TRP A 23 -19.72 -36.00 -21.09
CA TRP A 23 -20.12 -35.87 -19.68
C TRP A 23 -19.51 -36.96 -18.79
N ILE A 24 -19.55 -38.22 -19.23
CA ILE A 24 -18.89 -39.36 -18.53
C ILE A 24 -17.36 -39.20 -18.51
N LEU A 25 -16.76 -38.70 -19.60
CA LEU A 25 -15.33 -38.41 -19.66
C LEU A 25 -14.95 -37.21 -18.77
N THR A 26 -15.82 -36.20 -18.61
CA THR A 26 -15.59 -35.06 -17.71
C THR A 26 -15.77 -35.43 -16.24
N ASP A 27 -16.70 -36.32 -15.89
CA ASP A 27 -16.88 -36.78 -14.50
C ASP A 27 -15.67 -37.59 -14.02
N ASN A 28 -15.12 -38.48 -14.85
CA ASN A 28 -13.87 -39.22 -14.55
C ASN A 28 -12.62 -38.32 -14.50
N ILE A 29 -12.61 -37.17 -15.18
CA ILE A 29 -11.53 -36.18 -15.08
C ILE A 29 -11.67 -35.36 -13.79
N MET A 30 -12.89 -35.16 -13.28
CA MET A 30 -13.16 -34.37 -12.09
C MET A 30 -12.77 -35.10 -10.79
N GLU A 31 -12.90 -36.42 -10.73
CA GLU A 31 -12.37 -37.23 -9.62
C GLU A 31 -10.84 -37.16 -9.55
N ASN A 32 -10.14 -37.35 -10.68
CA ASN A 32 -8.67 -37.23 -10.77
C ASN A 32 -8.14 -35.81 -10.47
N ALA A 33 -8.94 -34.76 -10.70
CA ALA A 33 -8.53 -33.39 -10.48
C ALA A 33 -8.50 -32.95 -9.01
N THR A 34 -9.03 -33.76 -8.07
CA THR A 34 -9.03 -33.43 -6.63
C THR A 34 -8.07 -34.29 -5.81
N GLU A 35 -7.69 -35.46 -6.30
CA GLU A 35 -6.81 -36.40 -5.59
C GLU A 35 -5.41 -35.81 -5.32
N TRP A 36 -4.87 -35.04 -6.26
CA TRP A 36 -3.59 -34.36 -6.08
C TRP A 36 -3.61 -33.28 -5.00
N MET A 37 -4.78 -32.69 -4.70
CA MET A 37 -4.94 -31.70 -3.62
C MET A 37 -5.03 -32.34 -2.23
N THR A 38 -5.30 -33.64 -2.16
CA THR A 38 -5.36 -34.40 -0.90
C THR A 38 -4.08 -35.16 -0.58
N ASP A 39 -3.22 -35.41 -1.57
CA ASP A 39 -1.86 -35.89 -1.32
C ASP A 39 -1.03 -34.78 -0.64
N LEU A 40 -0.54 -35.04 0.56
CA LEU A 40 0.26 -34.11 1.37
C LEU A 40 1.75 -34.47 1.37
N SER A 41 2.13 -35.60 0.78
CA SER A 41 3.50 -36.13 0.84
C SER A 41 4.50 -35.36 -0.03
N ASP A 42 4.00 -34.57 -0.99
CA ASP A 42 4.78 -33.77 -1.92
C ASP A 42 4.97 -32.30 -1.45
N ILE A 43 4.51 -31.97 -0.25
CA ILE A 43 4.69 -30.66 0.36
C ILE A 43 6.14 -30.52 0.85
N GLU A 44 6.86 -29.56 0.30
CA GLU A 44 8.23 -29.21 0.75
C GLU A 44 8.24 -28.02 1.72
N SER A 45 7.24 -27.14 1.61
CA SER A 45 7.12 -25.96 2.47
C SER A 45 6.77 -26.36 3.91
N LYS A 46 7.36 -25.71 4.90
CA LYS A 46 7.07 -25.98 6.32
C LYS A 46 6.23 -24.87 6.93
N PHE A 47 5.39 -25.21 7.91
CA PHE A 47 4.45 -24.28 8.54
C PHE A 47 4.80 -24.12 10.01
N SER A 48 5.66 -23.14 10.29
CA SER A 48 6.15 -22.86 11.63
C SER A 48 5.14 -22.05 12.42
N PHE A 49 4.63 -22.61 13.52
CA PHE A 49 3.78 -21.89 14.45
C PHE A 49 4.65 -21.08 15.41
N ARG A 50 4.51 -19.75 15.35
CA ARG A 50 5.30 -18.81 16.16
C ARG A 50 4.55 -18.39 17.41
N THR A 51 5.27 -18.03 18.47
CA THR A 51 4.70 -17.49 19.70
C THR A 51 5.15 -16.05 19.93
N SER A 52 4.49 -15.34 20.85
CA SER A 52 4.92 -14.00 21.26
C SER A 52 6.20 -14.00 22.10
N GLU A 53 6.50 -15.12 22.76
CA GLU A 53 7.65 -15.28 23.66
C GLU A 53 8.95 -15.47 22.88
N GLU A 54 8.90 -16.26 21.81
CA GLU A 54 10.05 -16.60 20.96
C GLU A 54 9.71 -16.35 19.48
N PRO A 55 9.52 -15.08 19.07
CA PRO A 55 9.08 -14.73 17.71
C PRO A 55 10.15 -14.98 16.63
N GLU A 56 11.41 -15.19 17.04
CA GLU A 56 12.55 -15.46 16.16
C GLU A 56 12.73 -16.95 15.87
N ASP A 57 12.27 -17.83 16.75
CA ASP A 57 12.56 -19.28 16.69
C ASP A 57 11.44 -20.11 16.03
N ASP A 58 11.84 -21.11 15.26
CA ASP A 58 10.94 -22.09 14.64
C ASP A 58 10.82 -23.33 15.54
N LEU A 59 10.14 -23.18 16.68
CA LEU A 59 10.09 -24.23 17.71
C LEU A 59 9.00 -25.26 17.50
N CYS A 60 7.90 -24.88 16.84
CA CYS A 60 6.80 -25.80 16.57
C CYS A 60 6.38 -25.73 15.10
N TYR A 61 6.14 -26.90 14.51
CA TYR A 61 5.67 -27.02 13.14
C TYR A 61 4.34 -27.75 13.12
N ILE A 62 3.36 -27.16 12.45
CA ILE A 62 2.12 -27.87 12.13
C ILE A 62 2.37 -28.63 10.84
N VAL A 63 2.37 -29.97 10.92
CA VAL A 63 2.75 -30.84 9.81
C VAL A 63 1.48 -31.35 9.11
N PRO A 64 1.25 -31.02 7.82
CA PRO A 64 0.12 -31.55 7.07
C PRO A 64 0.06 -33.09 7.13
N GLY A 65 -1.11 -33.63 7.44
CA GLY A 65 -1.32 -35.08 7.58
C GLY A 65 -0.98 -35.66 8.95
N GLN A 66 -0.54 -34.83 9.90
CA GLN A 66 -0.25 -35.19 11.29
C GLN A 66 -1.09 -34.32 12.25
N PRO A 67 -2.39 -34.64 12.45
CA PRO A 67 -3.32 -33.81 13.23
C PRO A 67 -2.88 -33.54 14.68
N GLU A 68 -2.10 -34.44 15.26
CA GLU A 68 -1.49 -34.30 16.59
C GLU A 68 -0.66 -33.02 16.72
N THR A 69 0.05 -32.63 15.67
CA THR A 69 0.92 -31.43 15.67
C THR A 69 0.14 -30.12 15.83
N ILE A 70 -1.15 -30.09 15.43
CA ILE A 70 -2.04 -28.95 15.65
C ILE A 70 -2.19 -28.68 17.16
N LYS A 71 -2.41 -29.76 17.94
CA LYS A 71 -2.57 -29.68 19.39
C LYS A 71 -1.25 -29.43 20.09
N GLU A 72 -0.17 -30.08 19.65
CA GLU A 72 1.18 -29.89 20.21
C GLU A 72 1.67 -28.45 20.08
N CYS A 73 1.35 -27.77 18.97
CA CYS A 73 1.65 -26.35 18.78
C CYS A 73 0.67 -25.40 19.49
N ASN A 74 -0.28 -25.91 20.28
CA ASN A 74 -1.30 -25.10 20.95
C ASN A 74 -2.10 -24.20 19.99
N PHE A 75 -2.36 -24.66 18.76
CA PHE A 75 -3.18 -23.92 17.81
C PHE A 75 -4.59 -23.72 18.37
N ASN A 76 -5.07 -22.48 18.36
CA ASN A 76 -6.41 -22.14 18.86
C ASN A 76 -7.41 -22.04 17.70
N PRO A 77 -8.37 -22.99 17.56
CA PRO A 77 -9.33 -22.98 16.45
C PRO A 77 -10.34 -21.83 16.54
N ASP A 78 -10.51 -21.21 17.71
CA ASP A 78 -11.50 -20.16 17.96
C ASP A 78 -11.02 -18.76 17.56
N THR A 79 -9.73 -18.61 17.27
CA THR A 79 -9.11 -17.31 17.02
C THR A 79 -8.66 -17.16 15.57
N LYS A 80 -8.29 -15.92 15.22
CA LYS A 80 -7.83 -15.56 13.88
C LYS A 80 -6.45 -16.17 13.60
N THR A 81 -6.20 -16.60 12.37
CA THR A 81 -4.89 -17.12 11.96
C THR A 81 -4.28 -16.23 10.88
N PHE A 82 -3.06 -15.77 11.14
CA PHE A 82 -2.21 -15.09 10.19
C PHE A 82 -1.20 -16.06 9.60
N ILE A 83 -1.13 -16.13 8.28
CA ILE A 83 -0.09 -16.91 7.59
C ILE A 83 0.86 -15.93 6.91
N VAL A 84 2.07 -15.81 7.44
CA VAL A 84 3.14 -14.93 6.98
C VAL A 84 4.00 -15.67 5.96
N ILE A 85 4.14 -15.10 4.76
CA ILE A 85 4.82 -15.72 3.64
C ILE A 85 5.93 -14.78 3.16
N HIS A 86 7.19 -15.19 3.34
CA HIS A 86 8.35 -14.40 2.95
C HIS A 86 8.58 -14.39 1.44
N GLY A 87 9.53 -13.55 1.00
CA GLY A 87 9.90 -13.35 -0.40
C GLY A 87 11.20 -14.05 -0.81
N TRP A 88 11.80 -13.55 -1.89
CA TRP A 88 13.11 -13.97 -2.37
C TRP A 88 14.23 -13.61 -1.39
N THR A 89 15.18 -14.51 -1.17
CA THR A 89 16.32 -14.30 -0.29
C THR A 89 17.60 -14.78 -0.95
N VAL A 90 18.73 -14.11 -0.70
CA VAL A 90 20.05 -14.57 -1.21
C VAL A 90 20.70 -15.52 -0.21
N THR A 91 20.46 -15.30 1.08
CA THR A 91 21.15 -16.00 2.17
C THR A 91 20.51 -17.34 2.53
N GLY A 92 19.25 -17.57 2.11
CA GLY A 92 18.49 -18.75 2.53
C GLY A 92 18.06 -18.69 3.99
N MET A 93 18.08 -17.50 4.60
CA MET A 93 17.62 -17.25 5.96
C MET A 93 16.46 -16.26 5.97
N PHE A 94 15.64 -16.29 7.02
CA PHE A 94 14.62 -15.28 7.25
C PHE A 94 15.24 -13.90 7.43
N GLU A 95 14.58 -12.90 6.84
CA GLU A 95 14.96 -11.51 6.97
C GLU A 95 14.48 -10.94 8.32
N SER A 96 15.17 -9.93 8.84
CA SER A 96 14.91 -9.37 10.19
C SER A 96 13.51 -8.79 10.40
N TRP A 97 12.70 -8.65 9.34
CA TRP A 97 11.32 -8.18 9.43
C TRP A 97 10.36 -9.27 9.89
N VAL A 98 10.68 -10.55 9.69
CA VAL A 98 9.80 -11.68 10.03
C VAL A 98 9.44 -11.66 11.52
N PRO A 99 10.40 -11.70 12.47
CA PRO A 99 10.07 -11.64 13.89
C PRO A 99 9.39 -10.33 14.28
N LYS A 100 9.78 -9.19 13.68
CA LYS A 100 9.14 -7.89 13.94
C LYS A 100 7.65 -7.89 13.57
N LEU A 101 7.29 -8.55 12.46
CA LEU A 101 5.90 -8.69 12.04
C LEU A 101 5.14 -9.65 12.96
N VAL A 102 5.74 -10.78 13.34
CA VAL A 102 5.15 -11.74 14.29
C VAL A 102 4.84 -11.05 15.62
N THR A 103 5.80 -10.33 16.22
CA THR A 103 5.60 -9.56 17.44
C THR A 103 4.47 -8.54 17.29
N ALA A 104 4.50 -7.74 16.22
CA ALA A 104 3.46 -6.73 15.98
C ALA A 104 2.05 -7.32 15.78
N LEU A 105 1.95 -8.53 15.23
CA LEU A 105 0.67 -9.24 15.11
C LEU A 105 0.15 -9.67 16.48
N TYR A 106 1.01 -10.21 17.35
CA TYR A 106 0.64 -10.54 18.73
C TYR A 106 0.31 -9.31 19.58
N ASP A 107 1.04 -8.20 19.41
CA ASP A 107 0.70 -6.93 20.07
C ASP A 107 -0.70 -6.44 19.69
N ARG A 108 -1.10 -6.67 18.43
CA ARG A 108 -2.41 -6.25 17.90
C ARG A 108 -3.53 -7.24 18.22
N GLU A 109 -3.25 -8.54 18.14
CA GLU A 109 -4.19 -9.64 18.31
C GLU A 109 -3.55 -10.71 19.23
N PRO A 110 -3.54 -10.50 20.56
CA PRO A 110 -2.77 -11.35 21.49
C PRO A 110 -3.14 -12.84 21.50
N THR A 111 -4.35 -13.17 21.03
CA THR A 111 -4.85 -14.55 20.99
C THR A 111 -4.82 -15.18 19.60
N ALA A 112 -4.34 -14.46 18.58
CA ALA A 112 -4.29 -14.98 17.22
C ALA A 112 -3.24 -16.10 17.08
N ASN A 113 -3.42 -16.96 16.09
CA ASN A 113 -2.37 -17.87 15.64
C ASN A 113 -1.51 -17.15 14.60
N VAL A 114 -0.19 -17.27 14.69
CA VAL A 114 0.74 -16.75 13.68
C VAL A 114 1.59 -17.89 13.13
N ILE A 115 1.42 -18.19 11.85
CA ILE A 115 2.14 -19.24 11.13
C ILE A 115 3.08 -18.59 10.12
N VAL A 116 4.36 -18.91 10.17
CA VAL A 116 5.36 -18.50 9.17
C VAL A 116 5.60 -19.66 8.22
N VAL A 117 5.44 -19.42 6.92
CA VAL A 117 5.70 -20.41 5.87
C VAL A 117 7.18 -20.37 5.52
N ASP A 118 7.90 -21.45 5.81
CA ASP A 118 9.27 -21.67 5.38
C ASP A 118 9.29 -22.32 4.00
N TRP A 119 9.73 -21.56 3.00
CA TRP A 119 10.06 -22.06 1.67
C TRP A 119 11.46 -21.59 1.24
N LEU A 120 12.37 -21.41 2.20
CA LEU A 120 13.69 -20.79 2.01
C LEU A 120 14.53 -21.49 0.93
N SER A 121 14.46 -22.83 0.85
CA SER A 121 15.17 -23.64 -0.15
C SER A 121 14.79 -23.26 -1.60
N ARG A 122 13.50 -23.04 -1.84
CA ARG A 122 12.94 -22.61 -3.13
C ARG A 122 13.11 -21.09 -3.33
N ALA A 123 13.08 -20.30 -2.25
CA ALA A 123 13.28 -18.85 -2.31
C ALA A 123 14.72 -18.46 -2.64
N GLN A 124 15.73 -19.24 -2.23
CA GLN A 124 17.15 -18.92 -2.40
C GLN A 124 17.71 -19.14 -3.80
N GLN A 125 16.92 -19.68 -4.72
CA GLN A 125 17.39 -19.93 -6.08
C GLN A 125 17.58 -18.63 -6.88
N HIS A 126 18.17 -18.77 -8.08
CA HIS A 126 18.21 -17.69 -9.04
C HIS A 126 16.79 -17.15 -9.30
N TYR A 127 16.63 -15.82 -9.36
CA TYR A 127 15.34 -15.15 -9.22
C TYR A 127 14.19 -15.71 -10.11
N PRO A 128 14.35 -15.91 -11.44
CA PRO A 128 13.31 -16.50 -12.27
C PRO A 128 12.89 -17.91 -11.83
N THR A 129 13.82 -18.70 -11.30
CA THR A 129 13.54 -20.04 -10.74
C THR A 129 12.71 -19.91 -9.47
N SER A 130 13.11 -19.06 -8.52
CA SER A 130 12.32 -18.80 -7.30
C SER A 130 10.94 -18.23 -7.63
N ALA A 131 10.84 -17.37 -8.64
CA ALA A 131 9.58 -16.84 -9.14
C ALA A 131 8.68 -17.95 -9.70
N ALA A 132 9.22 -18.90 -10.45
CA ALA A 132 8.47 -20.07 -10.92
C ALA A 132 7.98 -20.96 -9.76
N TYR A 133 8.79 -21.12 -8.71
CA TYR A 133 8.42 -21.88 -7.52
C TYR A 133 7.27 -21.28 -6.71
N THR A 134 6.89 -20.02 -6.92
CA THR A 134 5.70 -19.45 -6.28
C THR A 134 4.44 -20.27 -6.54
N LYS A 135 4.34 -20.94 -7.70
CA LYS A 135 3.24 -21.87 -8.01
C LYS A 135 3.24 -23.11 -7.12
N LEU A 136 4.41 -23.72 -6.91
CA LEU A 136 4.54 -24.90 -6.05
C LEU A 136 4.32 -24.54 -4.58
N VAL A 137 4.87 -23.42 -4.11
CA VAL A 137 4.67 -22.99 -2.73
C VAL A 137 3.22 -22.55 -2.48
N GLY A 138 2.59 -21.86 -3.44
CA GLY A 138 1.17 -21.51 -3.33
C GLY A 138 0.28 -22.75 -3.25
N ARG A 139 0.65 -23.80 -3.98
CA ARG A 139 0.02 -25.12 -3.91
C ARG A 139 0.20 -25.77 -2.53
N ASP A 140 1.41 -25.77 -1.99
CA ASP A 140 1.71 -26.31 -0.65
C ASP A 140 0.87 -25.59 0.42
N VAL A 141 0.81 -24.25 0.38
CA VAL A 141 0.00 -23.44 1.31
C VAL A 141 -1.50 -23.73 1.16
N ALA A 142 -2.00 -23.89 -0.07
CA ALA A 142 -3.41 -24.23 -0.29
C ALA A 142 -3.76 -25.62 0.24
N LYS A 143 -2.89 -26.61 0.03
CA LYS A 143 -3.04 -27.97 0.59
C LYS A 143 -3.08 -27.93 2.11
N PHE A 144 -2.14 -27.22 2.74
CA PHE A 144 -2.12 -27.03 4.19
C PHE A 144 -3.40 -26.39 4.72
N VAL A 145 -3.86 -25.29 4.11
CA VAL A 145 -5.10 -24.63 4.52
C VAL A 145 -6.30 -25.56 4.36
N ASN A 146 -6.45 -26.24 3.22
CA ASN A 146 -7.56 -27.16 2.98
C ASN A 146 -7.54 -28.36 3.93
N TRP A 147 -6.35 -28.89 4.26
CA TRP A 147 -6.19 -29.96 5.24
C TRP A 147 -6.57 -29.50 6.65
N LEU A 148 -6.04 -28.36 7.10
CA LEU A 148 -6.37 -27.79 8.41
C LEU A 148 -7.88 -27.57 8.56
N GLN A 149 -8.53 -27.07 7.51
CA GLN A 149 -9.99 -26.91 7.49
C GLN A 149 -10.74 -28.23 7.58
N ALA A 150 -10.32 -29.24 6.83
CA ALA A 150 -10.96 -30.55 6.85
C ALA A 150 -10.77 -31.26 8.21
N GLU A 151 -9.62 -31.07 8.84
CA GLU A 151 -9.25 -31.78 10.08
C GLU A 151 -9.94 -31.20 11.32
N ILE A 152 -10.05 -29.88 11.43
CA ILE A 152 -10.56 -29.20 12.63
C ILE A 152 -11.74 -28.27 12.38
N ASP A 153 -12.37 -28.36 11.21
CA ASP A 153 -13.50 -27.49 10.79
C ASP A 153 -13.19 -25.99 10.92
N TYR A 154 -11.96 -25.60 10.59
CA TYR A 154 -11.49 -24.23 10.82
C TYR A 154 -12.16 -23.21 9.86
N PRO A 155 -12.79 -22.13 10.36
CA PRO A 155 -13.49 -21.18 9.49
C PRO A 155 -12.56 -20.39 8.56
N TRP A 156 -12.84 -20.41 7.26
CA TRP A 156 -12.07 -19.70 6.23
C TRP A 156 -12.13 -18.17 6.40
N GLU A 157 -13.18 -17.66 7.05
CA GLU A 157 -13.37 -16.26 7.38
C GLU A 157 -12.34 -15.75 8.40
N ARG A 158 -11.65 -16.65 9.11
CA ARG A 158 -10.62 -16.31 10.10
C ARG A 158 -9.20 -16.28 9.53
N LEU A 159 -9.00 -16.65 8.26
CA LEU A 159 -7.67 -16.67 7.63
C LEU A 159 -7.27 -15.32 7.03
N HIS A 160 -6.07 -14.84 7.36
CA HIS A 160 -5.44 -13.69 6.74
C HIS A 160 -4.03 -14.04 6.26
N LEU A 161 -3.84 -14.15 4.94
CA LEU A 161 -2.52 -14.38 4.34
C LEU A 161 -1.78 -13.04 4.18
N LEU A 162 -0.52 -13.00 4.62
CA LEU A 162 0.35 -11.83 4.58
C LEU A 162 1.58 -12.18 3.74
N GLY A 163 1.60 -11.75 2.49
CA GLY A 163 2.67 -12.09 1.55
C GLY A 163 3.56 -10.90 1.21
N TYR A 164 4.88 -11.07 1.33
CA TYR A 164 5.87 -10.06 0.95
C TYR A 164 6.61 -10.45 -0.34
N SER A 165 6.78 -9.51 -1.27
CA SER A 165 7.55 -9.74 -2.51
C SER A 165 7.00 -10.95 -3.30
N LEU A 166 7.81 -11.99 -3.57
CA LEU A 166 7.35 -13.27 -4.15
C LEU A 166 6.25 -13.95 -3.32
N GLY A 167 6.29 -13.80 -2.00
CA GLY A 167 5.29 -14.35 -1.07
C GLY A 167 3.89 -13.77 -1.27
N ALA A 168 3.75 -12.57 -1.83
CA ALA A 168 2.45 -12.01 -2.20
C ALA A 168 1.78 -12.81 -3.33
N HIS A 169 2.56 -13.31 -4.28
CA HIS A 169 2.06 -14.17 -5.35
C HIS A 169 1.80 -15.59 -4.86
N VAL A 170 2.62 -16.11 -3.95
CA VAL A 170 2.33 -17.36 -3.22
C VAL A 170 0.99 -17.27 -2.51
N ALA A 171 0.73 -16.18 -1.79
CA ALA A 171 -0.55 -15.95 -1.12
C ALA A 171 -1.74 -15.91 -2.09
N GLY A 172 -1.59 -15.24 -3.23
CA GLY A 172 -2.61 -15.19 -4.28
C GLY A 172 -2.92 -16.57 -4.88
N ILE A 173 -1.88 -17.30 -5.29
CA ILE A 173 -2.01 -18.66 -5.82
C ILE A 173 -2.62 -19.60 -4.78
N ALA A 174 -2.22 -19.47 -3.51
CA ALA A 174 -2.81 -20.25 -2.43
C ALA A 174 -4.32 -19.96 -2.28
N GLY A 175 -4.71 -18.67 -2.22
CA GLY A 175 -6.10 -18.25 -2.13
C GLY A 175 -6.96 -18.72 -3.31
N LEU A 176 -6.39 -18.75 -4.52
CA LEU A 176 -7.05 -19.29 -5.71
C LEU A 176 -7.34 -20.80 -5.60
N LEU A 177 -6.45 -21.56 -4.97
CA LEU A 177 -6.51 -23.03 -4.87
C LEU A 177 -7.20 -23.55 -3.59
N THR A 178 -7.48 -22.67 -2.63
CA THR A 178 -8.29 -23.04 -1.45
C THR A 178 -9.74 -23.35 -1.83
N LYS A 179 -10.35 -24.35 -1.18
CA LYS A 179 -11.74 -24.77 -1.42
C LYS A 179 -12.74 -23.63 -1.15
N HIS A 180 -12.43 -22.78 -0.17
CA HIS A 180 -13.19 -21.58 0.16
C HIS A 180 -12.27 -20.36 0.09
N LYS A 181 -12.77 -19.24 -0.44
CA LYS A 181 -11.99 -17.99 -0.53
C LYS A 181 -11.61 -17.51 0.87
N VAL A 182 -10.32 -17.43 1.18
CA VAL A 182 -9.84 -16.85 2.44
C VAL A 182 -10.36 -15.42 2.66
N ASN A 183 -10.49 -15.00 3.91
CA ASN A 183 -11.06 -13.68 4.24
C ASN A 183 -10.23 -12.52 3.71
N ARG A 184 -8.91 -12.58 3.82
CA ARG A 184 -8.03 -11.48 3.43
C ARG A 184 -6.67 -11.94 2.96
N ILE A 185 -6.18 -11.33 1.89
CA ILE A 185 -4.78 -11.34 1.50
C ILE A 185 -4.25 -9.91 1.57
N THR A 186 -3.10 -9.70 2.21
CA THR A 186 -2.37 -8.44 2.11
C THR A 186 -1.06 -8.67 1.36
N GLY A 187 -0.91 -7.98 0.23
CA GLY A 187 0.31 -7.98 -0.58
C GLY A 187 1.23 -6.83 -0.18
N MET A 188 2.39 -7.15 0.38
CA MET A 188 3.42 -6.18 0.76
C MET A 188 4.46 -6.11 -0.35
N ASP A 189 4.37 -5.06 -1.16
CA ASP A 189 5.17 -4.79 -2.37
C ASP A 189 5.38 -6.05 -3.23
N PRO A 190 4.31 -6.62 -3.82
CA PRO A 190 4.41 -7.84 -4.64
C PRO A 190 5.47 -7.70 -5.73
N ALA A 191 6.19 -8.77 -6.04
CA ALA A 191 7.30 -8.72 -6.99
C ALA A 191 6.84 -8.33 -8.40
N GLY A 192 7.61 -7.46 -9.07
CA GLY A 192 7.34 -7.01 -10.44
C GLY A 192 7.84 -7.98 -11.52
N PRO A 193 9.14 -8.33 -11.54
CA PRO A 193 9.71 -9.11 -12.64
C PRO A 193 9.06 -10.50 -12.72
N SER A 194 8.76 -10.98 -13.94
CA SER A 194 7.95 -12.18 -14.21
C SER A 194 6.44 -12.08 -13.92
N PHE A 195 5.97 -11.08 -13.17
CA PHE A 195 4.57 -10.97 -12.74
C PHE A 195 3.81 -9.76 -13.30
N GLU A 196 4.50 -8.70 -13.76
CA GLU A 196 3.87 -7.47 -14.29
C GLU A 196 2.88 -7.76 -15.44
N TYR A 197 3.18 -8.75 -16.28
CA TYR A 197 2.33 -9.18 -17.39
C TYR A 197 1.75 -10.59 -17.23
N ALA A 198 1.96 -11.23 -16.08
CA ALA A 198 1.39 -12.54 -15.81
C ALA A 198 -0.14 -12.49 -15.75
N ASP A 199 -0.79 -13.60 -16.08
CA ASP A 199 -2.23 -13.75 -15.89
C ASP A 199 -2.61 -13.76 -14.40
N ALA A 200 -3.91 -13.58 -14.14
CA ALA A 200 -4.46 -13.60 -12.79
C ALA A 200 -4.33 -14.96 -12.08
N GLN A 201 -4.03 -16.05 -12.80
CA GLN A 201 -3.85 -17.38 -12.21
C GLN A 201 -2.41 -17.59 -11.70
N SER A 202 -1.47 -16.78 -12.17
CA SER A 202 -0.05 -16.89 -11.84
C SER A 202 0.45 -15.71 -11.01
N THR A 203 -0.42 -14.77 -10.64
CA THR A 203 -0.09 -13.56 -9.89
C THR A 203 -1.16 -13.26 -8.86
N LEU A 204 -0.87 -12.32 -7.95
CA LEU A 204 -1.88 -11.87 -6.99
C LEU A 204 -3.00 -11.16 -7.75
N SER A 205 -4.24 -11.44 -7.37
CA SER A 205 -5.44 -10.93 -8.01
C SER A 205 -6.52 -10.64 -6.97
N PRO A 206 -7.46 -9.69 -7.24
CA PRO A 206 -8.61 -9.47 -6.36
C PRO A 206 -9.51 -10.72 -6.19
N ASP A 207 -9.42 -11.69 -7.09
CA ASP A 207 -10.23 -12.91 -7.04
C ASP A 207 -9.73 -13.93 -6.01
N ASP A 208 -8.51 -13.80 -5.52
CA ASP A 208 -7.84 -14.81 -4.69
C ASP A 208 -8.36 -14.84 -3.23
N ALA A 209 -9.13 -13.84 -2.81
CA ALA A 209 -9.71 -13.76 -1.47
C ALA A 209 -11.04 -12.98 -1.47
N LEU A 210 -11.74 -12.97 -0.32
CA LEU A 210 -12.83 -12.03 -0.12
C LEU A 210 -12.37 -10.57 -0.16
N PHE A 211 -11.15 -10.29 0.27
CA PHE A 211 -10.58 -8.96 0.23
C PHE A 211 -9.06 -9.02 0.02
N VAL A 212 -8.55 -8.15 -0.84
CA VAL A 212 -7.13 -8.10 -1.21
C VAL A 212 -6.71 -6.64 -1.15
N ASP A 213 -5.77 -6.32 -0.28
CA ASP A 213 -5.17 -5.00 -0.16
C ASP A 213 -3.66 -5.04 -0.39
N VAL A 214 -3.14 -4.05 -1.10
CA VAL A 214 -1.76 -4.09 -1.61
C VAL A 214 -1.05 -2.78 -1.30
N LEU A 215 0.17 -2.88 -0.80
CA LEU A 215 1.09 -1.76 -0.59
C LEU A 215 2.18 -1.80 -1.66
N HIS A 216 2.24 -0.80 -2.53
CA HIS A 216 3.27 -0.67 -3.56
C HIS A 216 4.28 0.39 -3.13
N THR A 217 5.52 -0.02 -2.81
CA THR A 217 6.53 0.86 -2.23
C THR A 217 7.83 0.95 -3.03
N ASN A 218 8.07 0.05 -3.99
CA ASN A 218 9.27 0.06 -4.84
C ASN A 218 8.99 -0.19 -6.34
N THR A 219 8.11 0.62 -6.93
CA THR A 219 7.71 0.52 -8.35
C THR A 219 8.59 1.33 -9.32
N ARG A 220 9.81 1.72 -8.93
CA ARG A 220 10.69 2.53 -9.78
C ARG A 220 11.29 1.69 -10.90
N GLY A 221 11.19 2.18 -12.13
CA GLY A 221 11.77 1.54 -13.32
C GLY A 221 10.76 1.45 -14.47
N SER A 222 11.19 0.90 -15.60
CA SER A 222 10.26 0.40 -16.62
C SER A 222 9.45 -0.78 -16.03
N PRO A 223 8.24 -1.07 -16.54
CA PRO A 223 7.39 -2.15 -16.02
C PRO A 223 8.13 -3.49 -15.79
N ASP A 224 9.02 -3.88 -16.69
CA ASP A 224 9.82 -5.13 -16.57
C ASP A 224 11.04 -5.05 -15.65
N ARG A 225 11.35 -3.88 -15.08
CA ARG A 225 12.58 -3.63 -14.32
C ARG A 225 12.33 -3.05 -12.94
N SER A 226 11.07 -2.76 -12.58
CA SER A 226 10.74 -2.38 -11.21
C SER A 226 10.75 -3.61 -10.31
N ILE A 227 11.30 -3.46 -9.10
CA ILE A 227 11.37 -4.55 -8.12
C ILE A 227 9.97 -4.93 -7.64
N GLY A 228 9.14 -3.94 -7.30
CA GLY A 228 7.72 -4.11 -7.02
C GLY A 228 6.86 -3.97 -8.28
N ILE A 229 5.74 -4.68 -8.30
CA ILE A 229 4.76 -4.64 -9.39
C ILE A 229 4.10 -3.25 -9.47
N GLN A 230 3.96 -2.70 -10.68
CA GLN A 230 3.41 -1.36 -10.89
C GLN A 230 1.89 -1.38 -11.04
N ARG A 231 1.36 -2.36 -11.78
CA ARG A 231 -0.08 -2.51 -11.97
C ARG A 231 -0.79 -2.86 -10.65
N PRO A 232 -2.06 -2.43 -10.50
CA PRO A 232 -2.86 -2.82 -9.35
C PRO A 232 -3.21 -4.31 -9.43
N VAL A 233 -3.14 -4.99 -8.28
CA VAL A 233 -3.43 -6.43 -8.12
C VAL A 233 -4.39 -6.73 -6.96
N GLY A 234 -4.91 -5.69 -6.30
CA GLY A 234 -5.88 -5.82 -5.20
C GLY A 234 -7.25 -5.19 -5.47
N HIS A 235 -8.14 -5.30 -4.48
CA HIS A 235 -9.34 -4.48 -4.40
C HIS A 235 -8.97 -3.02 -4.09
N ILE A 236 -7.96 -2.85 -3.22
CA ILE A 236 -7.37 -1.56 -2.85
C ILE A 236 -5.86 -1.64 -3.03
N ASP A 237 -5.31 -0.72 -3.83
CA ASP A 237 -3.89 -0.64 -4.13
C ASP A 237 -3.38 0.72 -3.69
N ILE A 238 -2.56 0.73 -2.64
CA ILE A 238 -2.04 1.94 -2.01
C ILE A 238 -0.60 2.12 -2.47
N TYR A 239 -0.26 3.32 -2.93
CA TYR A 239 1.06 3.71 -3.41
C TYR A 239 1.66 4.81 -2.50
N PRO A 240 2.20 4.45 -1.32
CA PRO A 240 2.85 5.40 -0.44
C PRO A 240 3.95 6.17 -1.15
N ASN A 241 3.94 7.49 -0.99
CA ASN A 241 4.87 8.42 -1.62
C ASN A 241 4.86 8.37 -3.16
N GLY A 242 3.78 7.85 -3.77
CA GLY A 242 3.68 7.62 -5.21
C GLY A 242 4.13 6.23 -5.65
N GLY A 243 4.59 5.40 -4.71
CA GLY A 243 4.94 3.99 -4.88
C GLY A 243 6.31 3.70 -5.48
N THR A 244 6.96 4.70 -6.07
CA THR A 244 8.26 4.48 -6.72
C THR A 244 9.40 4.30 -5.73
N PHE A 245 9.41 5.09 -4.66
CA PHE A 245 10.51 5.12 -3.71
C PHE A 245 10.07 5.74 -2.39
N GLN A 246 10.71 5.36 -1.28
CA GLN A 246 10.28 5.73 0.06
C GLN A 246 11.24 6.72 0.76
N PRO A 247 10.73 7.72 1.48
CA PRO A 247 11.55 8.68 2.20
C PRO A 247 12.55 8.00 3.15
N GLY A 248 13.81 8.46 3.12
CA GLY A 248 14.89 7.92 3.95
C GLY A 248 15.71 6.80 3.31
N CYS A 249 15.27 6.24 2.18
CA CYS A 249 16.00 5.17 1.50
C CYS A 249 17.02 5.68 0.45
N ASP A 250 17.05 6.98 0.12
CA ASP A 250 17.78 7.54 -1.05
C ASP A 250 19.32 7.43 -0.95
N LEU A 251 19.98 7.46 -2.12
CA LEU A 251 21.44 7.22 -2.29
C LEU A 251 22.36 8.13 -1.45
N GLN A 252 21.87 9.30 -1.01
CA GLN A 252 22.65 10.22 -0.16
C GLN A 252 22.81 9.74 1.28
N ASN A 253 21.81 9.03 1.85
CA ASN A 253 22.00 8.32 3.12
C ASN A 253 22.91 7.10 2.95
N THR A 254 23.09 6.64 1.71
CA THR A 254 23.94 5.52 1.33
C THR A 254 25.41 5.89 1.35
N VAL A 255 25.79 7.12 1.00
CA VAL A 255 27.18 7.59 1.18
C VAL A 255 27.52 7.67 2.67
N LEU A 256 26.60 8.15 3.50
CA LEU A 256 26.79 8.21 4.96
C LEU A 256 26.88 6.80 5.58
N MET A 257 25.99 5.87 5.19
CA MET A 257 25.98 4.49 5.67
C MET A 257 27.18 3.65 5.15
N VAL A 258 27.62 3.86 3.90
CA VAL A 258 28.82 3.22 3.36
C VAL A 258 30.07 3.78 4.04
N ALA A 259 30.10 5.08 4.35
CA ALA A 259 31.20 5.71 5.09
C ALA A 259 31.28 5.22 6.56
N THR A 260 30.15 4.87 7.18
CA THR A 260 30.14 4.37 8.57
C THR A 260 30.22 2.85 8.71
N SER A 261 29.81 2.08 7.70
CA SER A 261 29.56 0.62 7.84
C SER A 261 30.16 -0.26 6.73
N GLY A 262 30.83 0.32 5.72
CA GLY A 262 31.44 -0.42 4.61
C GLY A 262 30.44 -1.05 3.63
N LEU A 263 30.95 -1.77 2.61
CA LEU A 263 30.15 -2.36 1.52
C LEU A 263 29.32 -3.60 1.90
N ARG A 264 29.36 -4.05 3.16
CA ARG A 264 28.74 -5.31 3.61
C ARG A 264 27.19 -5.30 3.58
N ASN A 265 26.56 -4.13 3.48
CA ASN A 265 25.09 -3.97 3.54
C ASN A 265 24.45 -3.45 2.24
N MET A 266 25.11 -3.59 1.08
CA MET A 266 24.55 -3.13 -0.21
C MET A 266 23.17 -3.74 -0.54
N ASP A 267 22.91 -4.98 -0.12
CA ASP A 267 21.62 -5.64 -0.36
C ASP A 267 20.47 -5.02 0.46
N GLN A 268 20.73 -4.62 1.71
CA GLN A 268 19.75 -3.91 2.55
C GLN A 268 19.40 -2.52 1.98
N ILE A 269 20.36 -1.88 1.31
CA ILE A 269 20.17 -0.56 0.69
C ILE A 269 19.21 -0.66 -0.50
N VAL A 270 19.32 -1.69 -1.33
CA VAL A 270 18.43 -1.91 -2.49
C VAL A 270 17.03 -2.32 -2.04
N LYS A 271 16.91 -3.02 -0.90
CA LYS A 271 15.64 -3.49 -0.32
C LYS A 271 14.91 -2.47 0.55
N CYS A 272 15.53 -1.36 0.97
CA CYS A 272 14.90 -0.39 1.90
C CYS A 272 13.49 0.07 1.47
N SER A 273 13.31 0.46 0.21
CA SER A 273 11.97 0.85 -0.30
C SER A 273 11.04 -0.35 -0.46
N HIS A 274 11.57 -1.54 -0.70
CA HIS A 274 10.81 -2.78 -0.85
C HIS A 274 10.22 -3.24 0.50
N GLU A 275 11.08 -3.36 1.51
CA GLU A 275 10.73 -3.74 2.90
C GLU A 275 9.88 -2.68 3.62
N ARG A 276 9.85 -1.43 3.12
CA ARG A 276 8.99 -0.37 3.69
C ARG A 276 7.52 -0.77 3.73
N SER A 277 7.04 -1.56 2.76
CA SER A 277 5.66 -2.08 2.75
C SER A 277 5.34 -2.86 4.03
N ILE A 278 6.27 -3.70 4.49
CA ILE A 278 6.15 -4.48 5.73
C ILE A 278 6.12 -3.55 6.93
N HIS A 279 7.04 -2.59 6.99
CA HIS A 279 7.08 -1.64 8.11
C HIS A 279 5.86 -0.72 8.18
N LEU A 280 5.27 -0.34 7.04
CA LEU A 280 3.99 0.38 7.02
C LEU A 280 2.83 -0.48 7.53
N PHE A 281 2.85 -1.78 7.24
CA PHE A 281 1.87 -2.70 7.81
C PHE A 281 2.09 -2.89 9.32
N ILE A 282 3.33 -3.07 9.78
CA ILE A 282 3.69 -3.11 11.21
C ILE A 282 3.23 -1.84 11.94
N ASP A 283 3.51 -0.65 11.37
CA ASP A 283 3.06 0.63 11.92
C ASP A 283 1.54 0.66 12.14
N SER A 284 0.78 0.11 11.18
CA SER A 284 -0.69 0.04 11.28
C SER A 284 -1.20 -0.95 12.33
N LEU A 285 -0.38 -1.92 12.75
CA LEU A 285 -0.72 -2.86 13.83
C LEU A 285 -0.50 -2.19 15.19
N VAL A 286 0.65 -1.55 15.38
CA VAL A 286 1.08 -1.06 16.71
C VAL A 286 0.66 0.38 17.01
N ASN A 287 0.49 1.25 15.99
CA ASN A 287 0.17 2.68 16.16
C ASN A 287 -1.30 3.00 15.83
N GLN A 288 -2.23 2.39 16.58
CA GLN A 288 -3.68 2.48 16.32
C GLN A 288 -4.23 3.92 16.40
N ASP A 289 -3.71 4.74 17.32
CA ASP A 289 -4.12 6.15 17.44
C ASP A 289 -3.54 7.05 16.33
N GLN A 290 -2.54 6.54 15.60
CA GLN A 290 -1.84 7.25 14.53
C GLN A 290 -2.07 6.58 13.17
N GLU A 291 -3.24 5.96 12.96
CA GLU A 291 -3.60 5.33 11.68
C GLU A 291 -3.40 6.29 10.49
N SER A 292 -2.66 5.79 9.49
CA SER A 292 -2.40 6.52 8.25
C SER A 292 -3.59 6.47 7.30
N MET A 293 -3.79 7.55 6.54
CA MET A 293 -4.86 7.67 5.55
C MET A 293 -4.33 7.70 4.13
N ALA A 294 -4.94 6.90 3.26
CA ALA A 294 -4.71 6.91 1.82
C ALA A 294 -5.91 7.49 1.08
N TYR A 295 -5.64 8.16 -0.04
CA TYR A 295 -6.62 8.89 -0.82
C TYR A 295 -6.67 8.39 -2.26
N ARG A 296 -7.84 7.97 -2.71
CA ARG A 296 -8.10 7.55 -4.08
C ARG A 296 -7.86 8.71 -5.05
N CYS A 297 -7.03 8.46 -6.05
CA CYS A 297 -6.66 9.48 -7.03
C CYS A 297 -6.46 8.87 -8.42
N SER A 298 -6.56 9.70 -9.46
CA SER A 298 -6.30 9.28 -10.84
C SER A 298 -4.82 9.04 -11.12
N SER A 299 -3.93 9.82 -10.49
CA SER A 299 -2.49 9.73 -10.66
C SER A 299 -1.75 10.31 -9.45
N LYS A 300 -0.49 9.90 -9.27
CA LYS A 300 0.42 10.49 -8.27
C LYS A 300 0.57 12.00 -8.45
N ASP A 301 0.57 12.50 -9.69
CA ASP A 301 0.71 13.94 -9.97
C ASP A 301 -0.51 14.73 -9.52
N SER A 302 -1.71 14.18 -9.74
CA SER A 302 -2.95 14.79 -9.24
C SER A 302 -2.99 14.80 -7.71
N PHE A 303 -2.47 13.75 -7.07
CA PHE A 303 -2.33 13.68 -5.62
C PHE A 303 -1.32 14.70 -5.09
N ASN A 304 -0.14 14.83 -5.71
CA ASN A 304 0.89 15.80 -5.33
C ASN A 304 0.44 17.27 -5.52
N LYS A 305 -0.59 17.53 -6.35
CA LYS A 305 -1.27 18.83 -6.46
C LYS A 305 -2.34 19.06 -5.37
N GLY A 306 -2.54 18.10 -4.45
CA GLY A 306 -3.53 18.14 -3.37
C GLY A 306 -4.98 17.90 -3.83
N MET A 307 -5.20 17.45 -5.07
CA MET A 307 -6.55 17.42 -5.66
C MET A 307 -7.44 16.29 -5.15
N CYS A 308 -6.86 15.31 -4.44
CA CYS A 308 -7.51 14.03 -4.14
C CYS A 308 -7.85 13.80 -2.66
N LEU A 309 -7.76 14.81 -1.79
CA LEU A 309 -7.94 14.64 -0.33
C LEU A 309 -9.40 14.44 0.16
N SER A 310 -10.27 13.78 -0.60
CA SER A 310 -11.69 13.59 -0.21
C SER A 310 -11.93 12.19 0.35
N CYS A 311 -12.74 12.09 1.41
CA CYS A 311 -13.22 10.82 1.96
C CYS A 311 -14.63 10.43 1.51
N ARG A 312 -15.32 11.27 0.74
CA ARG A 312 -16.70 11.00 0.30
C ARG A 312 -16.74 9.76 -0.59
N LYS A 313 -17.74 8.90 -0.40
CA LYS A 313 -17.96 7.68 -1.21
C LYS A 313 -16.69 6.82 -1.31
N ASN A 314 -16.07 6.53 -0.16
CA ASN A 314 -14.90 5.64 -0.07
C ASN A 314 -13.68 6.13 -0.88
N ARG A 315 -13.53 7.45 -1.04
CA ARG A 315 -12.37 8.06 -1.71
C ARG A 315 -11.15 8.19 -0.79
N CYS A 316 -11.28 7.82 0.48
CA CYS A 316 -10.13 7.62 1.36
C CYS A 316 -10.31 6.31 2.11
N ASN A 317 -9.22 5.75 2.61
CA ASN A 317 -9.25 4.57 3.46
C ASN A 317 -8.05 4.57 4.42
N LYS A 318 -8.16 3.80 5.49
CA LYS A 318 -7.03 3.51 6.39
C LYS A 318 -6.03 2.61 5.68
N VAL A 319 -4.77 2.69 6.09
CA VAL A 319 -3.65 1.93 5.52
C VAL A 319 -3.32 0.75 6.43
N GLY A 320 -3.04 -0.42 5.84
CA GLY A 320 -2.64 -1.61 6.57
C GLY A 320 -3.80 -2.31 7.29
N TYR A 321 -3.60 -2.72 8.54
CA TYR A 321 -4.50 -3.62 9.24
C TYR A 321 -5.94 -3.08 9.36
N GLY A 322 -6.08 -1.79 9.70
CA GLY A 322 -7.37 -1.10 9.89
C GLY A 322 -8.13 -0.74 8.61
N VAL A 323 -7.70 -1.18 7.43
CA VAL A 323 -8.37 -0.87 6.15
C VAL A 323 -9.85 -1.30 6.15
N ASN A 324 -10.72 -0.42 5.64
CA ASN A 324 -12.12 -0.79 5.39
C ASN A 324 -12.19 -1.69 4.14
N LYS A 325 -12.76 -2.89 4.28
CA LYS A 325 -12.83 -3.93 3.24
C LYS A 325 -13.84 -3.60 2.13
N ILE A 326 -13.56 -2.57 1.33
CA ILE A 326 -14.44 -2.08 0.26
C ILE A 326 -14.12 -2.80 -1.04
N ARG A 327 -15.13 -3.42 -1.66
CA ARG A 327 -15.01 -4.08 -2.96
C ARG A 327 -15.66 -3.20 -4.04
N THR A 328 -14.91 -2.91 -5.10
CA THR A 328 -15.40 -2.15 -6.25
C THR A 328 -15.12 -2.87 -7.55
N ARG A 329 -15.93 -2.64 -8.59
CA ARG A 329 -15.78 -3.25 -9.94
C ARG A 329 -14.40 -3.04 -10.57
N ARG A 330 -13.69 -2.00 -10.16
CA ARG A 330 -12.30 -1.72 -10.57
C ARG A 330 -11.46 -1.56 -9.31
N SER A 331 -10.21 -1.97 -9.36
CA SER A 331 -9.23 -1.65 -8.31
C SER A 331 -9.21 -0.14 -8.03
N SER A 332 -9.10 0.20 -6.75
CA SER A 332 -8.95 1.59 -6.30
C SER A 332 -7.48 1.92 -6.02
N LYS A 333 -6.84 2.64 -6.95
CA LYS A 333 -5.52 3.25 -6.73
C LYS A 333 -5.62 4.40 -5.72
N MET A 334 -4.90 4.28 -4.62
CA MET A 334 -4.83 5.28 -3.55
C MET A 334 -3.40 5.72 -3.29
N TYR A 335 -3.24 6.94 -2.77
CA TYR A 335 -1.94 7.56 -2.54
C TYR A 335 -1.91 8.20 -1.15
N MET A 336 -0.72 8.25 -0.56
CA MET A 336 -0.44 8.91 0.70
C MET A 336 1.00 9.43 0.69
N LYS A 337 1.35 10.30 1.64
CA LYS A 337 2.74 10.57 2.01
C LYS A 337 3.05 9.94 3.37
N THR A 338 4.32 9.71 3.65
CA THR A 338 4.79 9.19 4.94
C THR A 338 6.01 9.95 5.43
N ARG A 339 6.32 9.79 6.71
CA ARG A 339 7.66 10.09 7.26
C ARG A 339 8.68 9.06 6.75
N ASN A 340 9.96 9.33 7.00
CA ASN A 340 11.06 8.41 6.75
C ASN A 340 11.25 7.38 7.87
N VAL A 341 10.70 7.61 9.06
CA VAL A 341 10.81 6.76 10.26
C VAL A 341 9.44 6.58 10.93
N MET A 342 9.25 5.44 11.60
CA MET A 342 8.03 5.11 12.35
C MET A 342 7.87 6.04 13.58
N PRO A 343 6.65 6.43 14.00
CA PRO A 343 5.37 6.24 13.32
C PRO A 343 5.31 6.98 11.98
N TYR A 344 4.74 6.39 10.93
CA TYR A 344 4.88 6.93 9.56
C TYR A 344 3.86 8.00 9.18
N LYS A 345 2.82 8.17 10.00
CA LYS A 345 1.70 9.08 9.76
C LYS A 345 2.17 10.52 9.48
N VAL A 346 1.51 11.16 8.52
CA VAL A 346 1.54 12.60 8.29
C VAL A 346 0.13 13.12 8.04
N PHE A 347 -0.06 14.40 8.28
CA PHE A 347 -1.28 15.14 7.95
C PHE A 347 -1.15 15.79 6.57
N HIS A 348 -2.20 15.70 5.76
CA HIS A 348 -2.23 16.13 4.37
C HIS A 348 -3.05 17.41 4.20
N TYR A 349 -2.45 18.43 3.60
CA TYR A 349 -3.09 19.72 3.35
C TYR A 349 -3.00 20.06 1.86
N GLN A 350 -4.14 20.30 1.22
CA GLN A 350 -4.16 20.95 -0.09
C GLN A 350 -4.09 22.45 0.13
N VAL A 351 -3.04 23.10 -0.36
CA VAL A 351 -2.89 24.57 -0.35
C VAL A 351 -3.18 25.10 -1.74
N LYS A 352 -4.13 26.02 -1.85
CA LYS A 352 -4.47 26.71 -3.10
C LYS A 352 -4.32 28.21 -2.94
N VAL A 353 -3.49 28.81 -3.78
CA VAL A 353 -3.06 30.22 -3.70
C VAL A 353 -3.08 30.83 -5.09
N HIS A 354 -3.50 32.10 -5.19
CA HIS A 354 -3.39 32.88 -6.41
C HIS A 354 -2.32 33.96 -6.21
N PHE A 355 -1.36 34.01 -7.12
CA PHE A 355 -0.25 34.96 -7.10
C PHE A 355 -0.55 36.11 -8.06
N PHE A 356 -0.90 37.27 -7.54
CA PHE A 356 -1.11 38.48 -8.33
C PHE A 356 0.21 39.20 -8.56
N GLY A 357 0.35 39.86 -9.71
CA GLY A 357 1.50 40.72 -9.99
C GLY A 357 1.20 41.68 -11.14
N LYS A 358 1.85 42.83 -11.12
CA LYS A 358 1.75 43.85 -12.19
C LYS A 358 2.70 43.53 -13.35
N THR A 359 3.89 43.02 -13.04
CA THR A 359 4.92 42.61 -14.00
C THR A 359 4.78 41.13 -14.31
N LYS A 360 5.02 40.75 -15.57
CA LYS A 360 4.93 39.35 -16.00
C LYS A 360 6.18 38.59 -15.56
N LEU A 361 6.13 38.00 -14.37
CA LEU A 361 7.14 37.13 -13.78
C LEU A 361 6.77 35.65 -13.94
N SER A 362 7.79 34.81 -14.12
CA SER A 362 7.68 33.36 -14.30
C SER A 362 8.93 32.68 -13.77
N TYR A 363 8.79 31.86 -12.72
CA TYR A 363 9.87 31.07 -12.14
C TYR A 363 9.48 29.59 -12.05
N THR A 364 10.49 28.74 -12.10
CA THR A 364 10.36 27.30 -11.84
C THR A 364 11.10 26.93 -10.56
N ASP A 365 10.67 25.85 -9.93
CA ASP A 365 11.35 25.23 -8.79
C ASP A 365 11.74 26.21 -7.67
N GLN A 366 10.79 27.03 -7.24
CA GLN A 366 11.03 28.07 -6.25
C GLN A 366 10.91 27.55 -4.81
N PRO A 367 11.92 27.76 -3.95
CA PRO A 367 11.88 27.36 -2.55
C PRO A 367 10.98 28.28 -1.72
N ILE A 368 9.89 27.71 -1.19
CA ILE A 368 8.95 28.36 -0.29
C ILE A 368 8.97 27.63 1.04
N LYS A 369 9.06 28.38 2.15
CA LYS A 369 8.83 27.87 3.50
C LYS A 369 7.40 28.20 3.92
N ILE A 370 6.67 27.19 4.40
CA ILE A 370 5.31 27.35 4.91
C ILE A 370 5.29 27.05 6.40
N SER A 371 4.75 27.98 7.20
CA SER A 371 4.48 27.74 8.62
C SER A 371 2.98 27.65 8.86
N LEU A 372 2.55 26.65 9.61
CA LEU A 372 1.16 26.37 9.95
C LEU A 372 1.00 26.49 11.47
N TYR A 373 0.01 27.23 11.92
CA TYR A 373 -0.31 27.42 13.34
C TYR A 373 -1.78 27.09 13.57
N GLY A 374 -2.08 26.29 14.59
CA GLY A 374 -3.44 25.89 14.93
C GLY A 374 -3.65 25.73 16.43
N ILE A 375 -4.82 25.21 16.79
CA ILE A 375 -5.24 25.09 18.20
C ILE A 375 -4.46 24.06 19.01
N HIS A 376 -3.84 23.07 18.37
CA HIS A 376 -3.10 22.00 19.08
C HIS A 376 -1.57 22.18 19.00
N GLY A 377 -1.10 23.13 18.20
CA GLY A 377 0.33 23.42 18.05
C GLY A 377 0.64 24.07 16.71
N GLU A 378 1.91 24.01 16.33
CA GLU A 378 2.44 24.66 15.14
C GLU A 378 3.54 23.83 14.50
N LYS A 379 3.74 24.04 13.20
CA LYS A 379 4.91 23.57 12.46
C LYS A 379 5.42 24.70 11.60
N GLU A 380 6.62 25.18 11.91
CA GLU A 380 7.23 26.28 11.19
C GLU A 380 8.18 25.79 10.09
N ASN A 381 8.37 26.65 9.08
CA ASN A 381 9.41 26.51 8.06
C ASN A 381 9.39 25.16 7.30
N ILE A 382 8.19 24.61 7.04
CA ILE A 382 8.03 23.41 6.22
C ILE A 382 8.55 23.73 4.81
N PRO A 383 9.62 23.08 4.35
CA PRO A 383 10.19 23.37 3.04
C PRO A 383 9.29 22.81 1.93
N TYR A 384 9.07 23.60 0.89
CA TYR A 384 8.32 23.20 -0.29
C TYR A 384 8.91 23.84 -1.55
N ILE A 385 9.17 23.02 -2.57
CA ILE A 385 9.62 23.50 -3.87
C ILE A 385 8.38 23.68 -4.75
N LEU A 386 8.05 24.92 -5.06
CA LEU A 386 6.93 25.27 -5.92
C LEU A 386 7.36 25.14 -7.39
N PRO A 387 6.81 24.18 -8.16
CA PRO A 387 7.33 23.85 -9.49
C PRO A 387 7.12 24.98 -10.51
N ALA A 388 6.09 25.81 -10.33
CA ALA A 388 5.85 26.98 -11.16
C ALA A 388 5.25 28.11 -10.32
N LEU A 389 5.87 29.29 -10.40
CA LEU A 389 5.43 30.52 -9.76
C LEU A 389 5.29 31.60 -10.83
N ASN A 390 4.06 31.79 -11.31
CA ASN A 390 3.74 32.64 -12.45
C ASN A 390 2.77 33.74 -12.04
N THR A 391 2.93 34.91 -12.66
CA THR A 391 2.05 36.07 -12.44
C THR A 391 0.61 35.78 -12.87
N ASN A 392 -0.34 36.18 -12.02
CA ASN A 392 -1.78 36.05 -12.20
C ASN A 392 -2.23 34.60 -12.41
N THR A 393 -1.57 33.66 -11.74
CA THR A 393 -1.91 32.24 -11.79
C THR A 393 -2.30 31.69 -10.43
N THR A 394 -3.18 30.68 -10.45
CA THR A 394 -3.52 29.91 -9.25
C THR A 394 -2.77 28.60 -9.25
N VAL A 395 -2.06 28.33 -8.15
CA VAL A 395 -1.36 27.08 -7.93
C VAL A 395 -2.06 26.29 -6.82
N SER A 396 -2.09 24.96 -6.98
CA SER A 396 -2.56 24.01 -5.97
C SER A 396 -1.48 22.98 -5.74
N PHE A 397 -1.12 22.77 -4.48
CA PHE A 397 -0.11 21.80 -4.10
C PHE A 397 -0.48 21.05 -2.81
N LEU A 398 0.12 19.88 -2.64
CA LEU A 398 0.04 19.09 -1.42
C LEU A 398 1.19 19.49 -0.47
N LEU A 399 0.83 19.87 0.74
CA LEU A 399 1.72 20.10 1.87
C LEU A 399 1.46 19.03 2.92
N THR A 400 2.51 18.54 3.58
CA THR A 400 2.40 17.52 4.64
C THR A 400 3.23 17.89 5.85
N THR A 401 2.78 17.46 7.03
CA THR A 401 3.50 17.62 8.30
C THR A 401 3.26 16.42 9.20
N ASP A 402 4.23 16.09 10.04
CA ASP A 402 4.18 15.02 11.03
C ASP A 402 3.52 15.43 12.35
N THR A 403 3.14 16.70 12.48
CA THR A 403 2.56 17.27 13.70
C THR A 403 1.06 17.43 13.55
N ASP A 404 0.28 17.04 14.56
CA ASP A 404 -1.13 17.38 14.61
C ASP A 404 -1.33 18.83 15.03
N ILE A 405 -1.49 19.71 14.05
CA ILE A 405 -1.65 21.15 14.25
C ILE A 405 -3.07 21.51 14.75
N GLY A 406 -4.01 20.57 14.72
CA GLY A 406 -5.40 20.86 15.05
C GLY A 406 -6.13 21.61 13.93
N GLU A 407 -7.10 22.43 14.32
CA GLU A 407 -7.72 23.42 13.45
C GLU A 407 -6.77 24.59 13.19
N LEU A 408 -6.52 24.90 11.92
CA LEU A 408 -5.59 25.95 11.50
C LEU A 408 -6.14 27.35 11.76
N LEU A 409 -5.33 28.21 12.36
CA LEU A 409 -5.64 29.60 12.72
C LEU A 409 -4.84 30.62 11.91
N MET A 410 -3.57 30.33 11.63
CA MET A 410 -2.67 31.22 10.90
C MET A 410 -1.72 30.44 9.99
N VAL A 411 -1.34 31.06 8.88
CA VAL A 411 -0.39 30.53 7.90
C VAL A 411 0.63 31.60 7.56
N LYS A 412 1.91 31.24 7.48
CA LYS A 412 2.96 32.10 6.95
C LYS A 412 3.58 31.48 5.71
N LEU A 413 3.86 32.30 4.70
CA LEU A 413 4.60 31.92 3.50
C LEU A 413 5.86 32.77 3.39
N LEU A 414 7.02 32.14 3.25
CA LEU A 414 8.30 32.81 3.08
C LEU A 414 8.93 32.34 1.77
N TRP A 415 9.28 33.27 0.87
CA TRP A 415 10.00 32.96 -0.36
C TRP A 415 11.50 33.09 -0.12
N GLU A 416 12.23 31.98 -0.18
CA GLU A 416 13.65 31.99 0.13
C GLU A 416 14.47 32.78 -0.91
N LYS A 417 15.60 33.29 -0.45
CA LYS A 417 16.54 34.06 -1.24
C LYS A 417 17.39 33.14 -2.12
N ASP A 418 17.71 33.55 -3.34
CA ASP A 418 18.77 32.88 -4.10
C ASP A 418 20.14 33.20 -3.49
N THR A 419 20.92 32.16 -3.21
CA THR A 419 22.29 32.29 -2.70
C THR A 419 23.28 32.82 -3.75
N LEU A 420 22.94 32.80 -5.04
CA LEU A 420 23.86 33.12 -6.14
C LEU A 420 23.84 34.57 -6.62
N ILE A 421 22.73 35.31 -6.44
CA ILE A 421 22.60 36.68 -6.97
C ILE A 421 21.79 37.52 -5.99
N SER A 422 22.47 38.21 -5.07
CA SER A 422 21.84 39.24 -4.24
C SER A 422 22.72 40.47 -4.21
N TRP A 423 22.62 41.27 -5.28
CA TRP A 423 23.21 42.59 -5.30
C TRP A 423 22.30 43.56 -4.52
N PRO A 424 22.83 44.41 -3.63
CA PRO A 424 22.05 45.27 -2.74
C PRO A 424 21.23 46.39 -3.41
N TRP A 425 21.16 46.43 -4.75
CA TRP A 425 20.54 47.51 -5.54
C TRP A 425 19.29 47.07 -6.32
N TRP A 426 18.85 45.82 -6.14
CA TRP A 426 17.74 45.23 -6.91
C TRP A 426 16.49 45.15 -6.02
N ASN A 427 15.37 45.70 -6.50
CA ASN A 427 14.08 45.50 -5.84
C ASN A 427 13.71 44.00 -5.95
N PRO A 428 13.37 43.33 -4.84
CA PRO A 428 13.04 41.93 -4.89
C PRO A 428 11.72 41.73 -5.65
N ASP A 429 11.73 40.76 -6.56
CA ASP A 429 10.51 40.30 -7.22
C ASP A 429 9.47 39.94 -6.17
N THR A 430 8.25 40.44 -6.36
CA THR A 430 7.19 40.40 -5.34
C THR A 430 5.87 40.00 -5.98
N PHE A 431 5.21 39.02 -5.38
CA PHE A 431 3.83 38.66 -5.67
C PHE A 431 2.90 39.17 -4.57
N HIS A 432 1.66 39.51 -4.93
CA HIS A 432 0.61 39.86 -3.98
C HIS A 432 -0.34 38.68 -3.83
N ILE A 433 -0.70 38.34 -2.59
CA ILE A 433 -1.60 37.23 -2.29
C ILE A 433 -2.74 37.76 -1.44
N ARG A 434 -3.96 37.61 -1.93
CA ARG A 434 -5.16 38.05 -1.23
C ARG A 434 -5.66 37.01 -0.21
N LYS A 435 -5.76 35.77 -0.66
CA LYS A 435 -6.33 34.66 0.11
C LYS A 435 -5.60 33.34 -0.16
N LEU A 436 -5.57 32.49 0.85
CA LEU A 436 -5.21 31.08 0.76
C LEU A 436 -6.46 30.23 1.01
N ARG A 437 -6.60 29.13 0.28
CA ARG A 437 -7.60 28.11 0.57
C ARG A 437 -6.88 26.84 0.95
N ILE A 438 -7.11 26.36 2.16
CA ILE A 438 -6.48 25.14 2.66
C ILE A 438 -7.55 24.10 2.96
N LYS A 439 -7.35 22.87 2.49
CA LYS A 439 -8.18 21.72 2.84
C LYS A 439 -7.35 20.71 3.62
N SER A 440 -7.79 20.35 4.81
CA SER A 440 -7.23 19.23 5.57
C SER A 440 -7.85 17.92 5.07
N GLY A 441 -7.00 16.94 4.77
CA GLY A 441 -7.41 15.59 4.41
C GLY A 441 -8.00 14.85 5.60
N GLU A 442 -7.28 14.77 6.70
CA GLU A 442 -7.67 13.96 7.87
C GLU A 442 -8.92 14.52 8.54
N ARG A 443 -9.06 15.86 8.63
CA ARG A 443 -10.24 16.52 9.22
C ARG A 443 -11.39 16.75 8.24
N GLN A 444 -11.19 16.51 6.95
CA GLN A 444 -12.13 16.84 5.87
C GLN A 444 -12.68 18.29 5.89
N SER A 445 -11.94 19.23 6.50
CA SER A 445 -12.32 20.64 6.62
C SER A 445 -11.69 21.49 5.52
N LYS A 446 -12.35 22.61 5.17
CA LYS A 446 -11.84 23.61 4.23
C LYS A 446 -11.87 24.96 4.91
N ILE A 447 -10.74 25.66 4.90
CA ILE A 447 -10.57 26.95 5.57
C ILE A 447 -10.03 27.95 4.54
N ILE A 448 -10.54 29.18 4.62
CA ILE A 448 -10.04 30.31 3.84
C ILE A 448 -9.25 31.21 4.79
N PHE A 449 -8.05 31.59 4.38
CA PHE A 449 -7.22 32.55 5.08
C PHE A 449 -7.12 33.82 4.26
N SER A 450 -7.24 34.97 4.91
CA SER A 450 -7.05 36.29 4.29
C SER A 450 -5.76 36.92 4.79
N ALA A 451 -5.18 37.85 4.02
CA ALA A 451 -4.04 38.63 4.46
C ALA A 451 -4.30 39.25 5.85
N LYS A 452 -3.30 39.20 6.75
CA LYS A 452 -3.42 39.72 8.12
C LYS A 452 -3.66 41.23 8.13
N GLU A 453 -2.96 41.96 7.25
CA GLU A 453 -2.99 43.41 7.16
C GLU A 453 -3.30 43.82 5.73
N GLY A 454 -4.31 44.70 5.55
CA GLY A 454 -4.74 45.18 4.24
C GLY A 454 -5.45 44.14 3.37
N GLU A 455 -5.60 44.45 2.07
CA GLU A 455 -6.24 43.54 1.11
C GLU A 455 -5.29 42.40 0.66
N PHE A 456 -3.98 42.67 0.60
CA PHE A 456 -2.98 41.75 0.09
C PHE A 456 -1.82 41.61 1.07
N SER A 457 -1.32 40.38 1.21
CA SER A 457 0.00 40.12 1.78
C SER A 457 1.02 40.04 0.65
N TYR A 458 2.21 40.60 0.86
CA TYR A 458 3.28 40.69 -0.12
C TYR A 458 4.27 39.54 0.10
N LEU A 459 4.51 38.73 -0.92
CA LEU A 459 5.49 37.65 -0.91
C LEU A 459 6.68 38.08 -1.79
N SER A 460 7.70 38.64 -1.13
CA SER A 460 8.93 39.12 -1.78
C SER A 460 10.05 38.09 -1.64
N ARG A 461 10.82 37.90 -2.70
CA ARG A 461 11.96 36.96 -2.69
C ARG A 461 13.01 37.40 -1.67
N GLY A 462 13.33 36.52 -0.72
CA GLY A 462 14.26 36.81 0.38
C GLY A 462 13.77 37.90 1.34
N GLY A 463 12.49 38.28 1.28
CA GLY A 463 11.86 39.25 2.18
C GLY A 463 11.26 38.59 3.43
N GLU A 464 10.41 39.34 4.13
CA GLU A 464 9.67 38.84 5.28
C GLU A 464 8.56 37.86 4.87
N ALA A 465 8.07 37.09 5.85
CA ALA A 465 7.00 36.13 5.62
C ALA A 465 5.64 36.81 5.42
N ALA A 466 4.94 36.46 4.35
CA ALA A 466 3.55 36.83 4.12
C ALA A 466 2.63 36.10 5.12
N VAL A 467 1.83 36.85 5.88
CA VAL A 467 1.02 36.33 7.00
C VAL A 467 -0.47 36.34 6.66
N PHE A 468 -1.13 35.20 6.88
CA PHE A 468 -2.55 35.00 6.63
C PHE A 468 -3.25 34.44 7.86
N VAL A 469 -4.42 35.00 8.18
CA VAL A 469 -5.24 34.57 9.33
C VAL A 469 -6.55 33.97 8.85
N LYS A 470 -7.06 33.00 9.60
CA LYS A 470 -8.35 32.35 9.31
C LYS A 470 -9.44 33.41 9.18
N GLU A 471 -10.15 33.40 8.06
CA GLU A 471 -11.31 34.26 7.86
C GLU A 471 -12.42 33.80 8.80
N LYS A 472 -12.99 34.72 9.59
CA LYS A 472 -14.19 34.41 10.37
C LYS A 472 -15.26 33.97 9.39
N GLU A 473 -15.89 32.82 9.61
CA GLU A 473 -17.02 32.40 8.79
C GLU A 473 -18.03 33.54 8.79
N ALA A 474 -18.23 34.17 7.64
CA ALA A 474 -19.38 35.03 7.46
C ALA A 474 -20.58 34.12 7.71
N GLN A 475 -21.30 34.34 8.82
CA GLN A 475 -22.57 33.68 9.08
C GLN A 475 -23.38 33.76 7.79
N SER A 476 -23.52 32.63 7.08
CA SER A 476 -24.31 32.60 5.87
C SER A 476 -25.78 32.64 6.29
N SER A 477 -26.29 33.83 6.51
CA SER A 477 -27.70 34.16 6.34
C SER A 477 -28.07 33.92 4.86
N ARG A 478 -28.18 32.65 4.45
CA ARG A 478 -28.75 32.21 3.15
C ARG A 478 -28.84 30.68 3.00
N LYS A 479 -29.25 29.99 4.06
CA LYS A 479 -29.81 28.62 3.97
C LYS A 479 -31.01 28.49 4.89
N ASN A 480 -32.08 29.21 4.53
CA ASN A 480 -33.47 28.91 4.90
C ASN A 480 -34.48 29.51 3.89
N GLN A 481 -34.05 29.76 2.65
CA GLN A 481 -34.94 30.08 1.54
C GLN A 481 -34.39 29.45 0.26
N ARG A 482 -34.68 28.16 0.07
CA ARG A 482 -35.14 27.55 -1.19
C ARG A 482 -35.28 26.05 -1.01
#